data_AF-A0A1X7AEX4-F1
#
_entry.id   AF-A0A1X7AEX4-F1
#
_cell.length_a   1.000
_cell.length_b   1.000
_cell.length_c   1.000
_cell.angle_alpha   90.00
_cell.angle_beta   90.00
_cell.angle_gamma   90.00
#
_symmetry.space_group_name_H-M   'P 1'
#
loop_
_entity.id
_entity.type
_entity.pdbx_description
1 polymer ?
#
loop_
_entity_poly.entity_id
_entity_poly.type
_entity_poly.pdbx_seq_one_letter_code
_entity_poly.pdbx_strand_id
1 'polypeptide(L)'
;MSAFANNFDMSSTGINVEMSCFWCTDTAQVWFNESLTRSERYKAKGFRDKTVLIYTGQFDYNPHDFRKTFDYPGAKQVFKDLLDHHCGEDRDLTTAKAMLRELILGEPLRTISQEDMLDAVETHFYDHDTYCEFMEDNYLPLWHTHHSTGYSQGDHAEVIIPPEVLVEIQGENGLGIKATGDHIDKLIWNAPLYCRVTVDEDELDVASEIEDVYDYDPDTLIDTLSDLMDGAGDKYTDEKKDYTLKWVRSELPDAYPEYV
;
A
#
# COMPACT_ATOMS: atom_id res chain seq x y z
N MET A 1 -9.56 7.85 -27.62
CA MET A 1 -8.40 8.20 -28.46
C MET A 1 -7.33 8.65 -27.49
N SER A 2 -6.44 7.74 -27.09
CA SER A 2 -5.36 7.99 -26.14
C SER A 2 -4.44 9.11 -26.63
N ALA A 3 -4.22 10.14 -25.83
CA ALA A 3 -3.18 11.13 -26.08
C ALA A 3 -1.83 10.52 -25.66
N PHE A 4 -1.30 9.64 -26.50
CA PHE A 4 0.08 9.19 -26.42
C PHE A 4 0.90 10.20 -27.24
N ALA A 5 1.58 11.13 -26.59
CA ALA A 5 2.53 12.02 -27.26
C ALA A 5 3.82 11.22 -27.48
N ASN A 6 3.86 10.39 -28.51
CA ASN A 6 5.12 9.91 -29.06
C ASN A 6 5.48 10.84 -30.22
N ASN A 7 6.15 11.92 -29.86
CA ASN A 7 6.52 12.97 -30.81
C ASN A 7 7.99 12.77 -31.18
N PHE A 8 8.24 12.72 -32.48
CA PHE A 8 9.54 12.47 -33.06
C PHE A 8 9.89 13.65 -33.96
N ASP A 9 11.03 14.28 -33.70
CA ASP A 9 11.56 15.33 -34.56
C ASP A 9 12.98 15.02 -35.00
N MET A 10 13.14 14.72 -36.29
CA MET A 10 14.42 14.86 -36.97
C MET A 10 14.52 16.30 -37.48
N SER A 11 15.07 17.14 -36.63
CA SER A 11 15.37 18.52 -36.96
C SER A 11 16.26 18.62 -38.21
N SER A 12 16.11 19.70 -38.98
CA SER A 12 17.07 20.06 -40.03
C SER A 12 18.48 20.39 -39.50
N THR A 13 18.65 20.43 -38.17
CA THR A 13 19.90 20.63 -37.44
C THR A 13 20.60 19.32 -37.08
N GLY A 14 19.98 18.16 -37.32
CA GLY A 14 20.59 16.84 -37.12
C GLY A 14 20.53 16.31 -35.68
N ILE A 15 19.80 16.98 -34.79
CA ILE A 15 19.49 16.50 -33.43
C ILE A 15 18.18 15.72 -33.51
N ASN A 16 18.20 14.48 -33.03
CA ASN A 16 17.04 13.62 -32.90
C ASN A 16 16.52 13.66 -31.46
N VAL A 17 15.29 14.12 -31.26
CA VAL A 17 14.64 14.18 -29.94
C VAL A 17 13.34 13.38 -29.98
N GLU A 18 13.16 12.51 -28.98
CA GLU A 18 11.93 11.77 -28.72
C GLU A 18 11.56 11.94 -27.24
N MET A 19 10.27 12.06 -26.95
CA MET A 19 9.75 12.08 -25.58
C MET A 19 8.62 11.07 -25.43
N SER A 20 8.64 10.37 -24.30
CA SER A 20 7.52 9.56 -23.81
C SER A 20 7.11 10.09 -22.44
N CYS A 21 5.96 10.77 -22.37
CA CYS A 21 5.43 11.36 -21.15
C CYS A 21 3.95 10.98 -20.96
N PHE A 22 3.64 10.17 -19.96
CA PHE A 22 2.28 9.69 -19.67
C PHE A 22 2.15 9.13 -18.25
N TRP A 23 0.93 8.94 -17.77
CA TRP A 23 0.67 8.24 -16.49
C TRP A 23 0.79 6.73 -16.66
N CYS A 24 1.75 6.10 -15.97
CA CYS A 24 2.06 4.70 -16.16
C CYS A 24 1.23 3.78 -15.25
N THR A 25 0.13 3.28 -15.77
CA THR A 25 -0.75 2.33 -15.06
C THR A 25 -0.07 1.01 -14.73
N ASP A 26 0.88 0.57 -15.55
CA ASP A 26 1.61 -0.67 -15.32
C ASP A 26 2.50 -0.53 -14.08
N THR A 27 3.23 0.59 -13.96
CA THR A 27 4.01 0.92 -12.76
C THR A 27 3.10 1.08 -11.54
N ALA A 28 1.96 1.77 -11.69
CA ALA A 28 0.97 1.91 -10.62
C ALA A 28 0.53 0.53 -10.09
N GLN A 29 0.23 -0.40 -10.99
CA GLN A 29 -0.20 -1.75 -10.65
C GLN A 29 0.91 -2.55 -9.96
N VAL A 30 2.18 -2.39 -10.37
CA VAL A 30 3.34 -3.01 -9.70
C VAL A 30 3.47 -2.47 -8.28
N TRP A 31 3.53 -1.15 -8.10
CA TRP A 31 3.68 -0.53 -6.78
C TRP A 31 2.53 -0.83 -5.84
N PHE A 32 1.30 -0.87 -6.38
CA PHE A 32 0.13 -1.35 -5.65
C PHE A 32 0.36 -2.78 -5.14
N ASN A 33 0.77 -3.71 -6.01
CA ASN A 33 0.94 -5.12 -5.62
C ASN A 33 2.11 -5.36 -4.66
N GLU A 34 3.14 -4.50 -4.70
CA GLU A 34 4.29 -4.57 -3.77
C GLU A 34 3.95 -3.99 -2.39
N SER A 35 3.04 -3.02 -2.33
CA SER A 35 2.76 -2.25 -1.11
C SER A 35 1.42 -2.59 -0.44
N LEU A 36 0.48 -3.18 -1.18
CA LEU A 36 -0.88 -3.46 -0.75
C LEU A 36 -1.26 -4.90 -1.06
N THR A 37 -1.75 -5.61 -0.05
CA THR A 37 -2.33 -6.94 -0.21
C THR A 37 -3.85 -6.87 -0.06
N ARG A 38 -4.58 -7.49 -0.98
CA ARG A 38 -6.05 -7.59 -0.86
C ARG A 38 -6.39 -8.60 0.22
N SER A 39 -7.21 -8.21 1.20
CA SER A 39 -7.68 -9.17 2.20
C SER A 39 -8.73 -10.09 1.59
N GLU A 40 -8.49 -11.40 1.62
CA GLU A 40 -9.47 -12.39 1.17
C GLU A 40 -10.60 -12.60 2.18
N ARG A 41 -10.29 -12.43 3.47
CA ARG A 41 -11.18 -12.64 4.60
C ARG A 41 -12.41 -11.72 4.58
N TYR A 42 -12.22 -10.44 4.28
CA TYR A 42 -13.34 -9.49 4.23
C TYR A 42 -14.21 -9.65 2.97
N LYS A 43 -13.81 -10.44 1.97
CA LYS A 43 -14.67 -10.75 0.80
C LYS A 43 -15.87 -11.63 1.17
N ALA A 44 -15.77 -12.46 2.22
CA ALA A 44 -16.76 -13.47 2.57
C ALA A 44 -17.93 -12.94 3.43
N LYS A 45 -17.71 -11.92 4.27
CA LYS A 45 -18.68 -11.35 5.25
C LYS A 45 -19.82 -10.51 4.63
N GLY A 46 -20.13 -10.64 3.35
CA GLY A 46 -21.17 -9.84 2.70
C GLY A 46 -20.77 -8.37 2.44
N PHE A 47 -19.51 -8.01 2.70
CA PHE A 47 -18.89 -6.78 2.20
C PHE A 47 -18.58 -6.87 0.70
N ARG A 48 -19.54 -7.36 -0.10
CA ARG A 48 -19.42 -7.40 -1.56
C ARG A 48 -19.09 -6.03 -2.18
N ASP A 49 -19.32 -4.96 -1.42
CA ASP A 49 -19.17 -3.58 -1.86
C ASP A 49 -18.00 -2.83 -1.18
N LYS A 50 -17.19 -3.46 -0.31
CA LYS A 50 -16.03 -2.81 0.33
C LYS A 50 -14.73 -3.54 0.06
N THR A 51 -13.83 -2.90 -0.66
CA THR A 51 -12.46 -3.38 -0.85
C THR A 51 -11.66 -3.13 0.43
N VAL A 52 -11.24 -4.20 1.11
CA VAL A 52 -10.33 -4.11 2.25
C VAL A 52 -8.91 -4.50 1.82
N LEU A 53 -7.96 -3.60 2.07
CA LEU A 53 -6.55 -3.75 1.75
C LEU A 53 -5.71 -3.78 3.03
N ILE A 54 -4.55 -4.41 2.96
CA ILE A 54 -3.54 -4.42 4.02
C ILE A 54 -2.30 -3.72 3.46
N TYR A 55 -1.86 -2.63 4.10
CA TYR A 55 -0.66 -1.91 3.70
C TYR A 55 0.58 -2.58 4.31
N THR A 56 1.48 -3.03 3.44
CA THR A 56 2.74 -3.68 3.80
C THR A 56 3.94 -2.78 3.58
N GLY A 57 3.83 -1.70 2.79
CA GLY A 57 4.88 -0.68 2.64
C GLY A 57 6.25 -1.20 2.21
N GLN A 58 6.30 -2.32 1.47
CA GLN A 58 7.53 -3.08 1.14
C GLN A 58 8.30 -3.65 2.36
N PHE A 59 7.72 -3.62 3.55
CA PHE A 59 8.27 -4.26 4.74
C PHE A 59 8.08 -5.78 4.67
N ASP A 60 8.98 -6.54 5.32
CA ASP A 60 8.87 -7.99 5.50
C ASP A 60 7.79 -8.31 6.55
N TYR A 61 6.55 -7.93 6.24
CA TYR A 61 5.38 -8.19 7.05
C TYR A 61 4.60 -9.36 6.46
N ASN A 62 4.34 -10.37 7.29
CA ASN A 62 3.45 -11.45 6.92
C ASN A 62 2.00 -11.07 7.26
N PRO A 63 1.14 -10.76 6.27
CA PRO A 63 -0.26 -10.40 6.51
C PRO A 63 -1.10 -11.53 7.13
N HIS A 64 -0.55 -12.73 7.23
CA HIS A 64 -1.18 -13.87 7.90
C HIS A 64 -0.87 -13.97 9.40
N ASP A 65 0.05 -13.15 9.95
CA ASP A 65 0.35 -13.14 11.39
C ASP A 65 -0.65 -12.26 12.16
N PHE A 66 -1.92 -12.64 12.07
CA PHE A 66 -3.05 -11.88 12.62
C PHE A 66 -2.98 -11.75 14.15
N ARG A 67 -2.34 -12.72 14.81
CA ARG A 67 -2.22 -12.74 16.27
C ARG A 67 -1.45 -11.54 16.80
N LYS A 68 -0.45 -11.03 16.07
CA LYS A 68 0.33 -9.87 16.55
C LYS A 68 -0.40 -8.53 16.42
N THR A 69 -1.63 -8.55 15.93
CA THR A 69 -2.36 -7.33 15.57
C THR A 69 -3.40 -6.89 16.61
N PHE A 70 -3.46 -7.54 17.77
CA PHE A 70 -4.34 -7.22 18.89
C PHE A 70 -3.59 -7.09 20.22
N ASP A 71 -4.16 -6.33 21.15
CA ASP A 71 -3.72 -6.29 22.54
C ASP A 71 -4.44 -7.37 23.36
N TYR A 72 -3.66 -8.15 24.13
CA TYR A 72 -4.17 -9.28 24.87
C TYR A 72 -4.01 -9.11 26.38
N PRO A 73 -5.09 -9.29 27.15
CA PRO A 73 -5.04 -9.23 28.62
C PRO A 73 -4.43 -10.48 29.30
N GLY A 74 -3.95 -11.46 28.53
CA GLY A 74 -3.34 -12.71 29.00
C GLY A 74 -4.23 -13.97 28.94
N ALA A 75 -3.61 -15.16 29.03
CA ALA A 75 -4.25 -16.47 28.79
C ALA A 75 -5.57 -16.72 29.55
N LYS A 76 -5.65 -16.27 30.81
CA LYS A 76 -6.85 -16.46 31.64
C LYS A 76 -8.05 -15.69 31.10
N GLN A 77 -7.82 -14.49 30.58
CA GLN A 77 -8.90 -13.66 30.05
C GLN A 77 -9.32 -14.20 28.68
N VAL A 78 -8.37 -14.58 27.83
CA VAL A 78 -8.65 -15.22 26.53
C VAL A 78 -9.57 -16.44 26.68
N PHE A 79 -9.28 -17.31 27.66
CA PHE A 79 -10.13 -18.47 27.92
C PHE A 79 -11.55 -18.09 28.37
N LYS A 80 -11.71 -17.04 29.18
CA LYS A 80 -13.06 -16.59 29.58
C LYS A 80 -13.84 -16.05 28.40
N ASP A 81 -13.17 -15.29 27.53
CA ASP A 81 -13.80 -14.68 26.37
C ASP A 81 -14.28 -15.79 25.41
N LEU A 82 -13.49 -16.85 25.23
CA LEU A 82 -13.92 -18.05 24.48
C LEU A 82 -15.15 -18.73 25.12
N LEU A 83 -15.18 -18.86 26.45
CA LEU A 83 -16.33 -19.45 27.15
C LEU A 83 -17.59 -18.59 26.97
N ASP A 84 -17.45 -17.27 27.05
CA ASP A 84 -18.54 -16.33 26.86
C ASP A 84 -19.07 -16.41 25.42
N HIS A 85 -18.17 -16.53 24.44
CA HIS A 85 -18.53 -16.72 23.05
C HIS A 85 -19.36 -18.01 22.83
N HIS A 86 -19.03 -19.12 23.49
CA HIS A 86 -19.74 -20.39 23.31
C HIS A 86 -20.99 -20.57 24.18
N CYS A 87 -20.98 -20.06 25.41
CA CYS A 87 -22.01 -20.32 26.40
C CYS A 87 -22.93 -19.12 26.66
N GLY A 88 -22.59 -17.93 26.15
CA GLY A 88 -23.29 -16.69 26.49
C GLY A 88 -23.24 -16.40 28.00
N GLU A 89 -24.32 -15.82 28.54
CA GLU A 89 -24.43 -15.50 29.97
C GLU A 89 -24.63 -16.75 30.85
N ASP A 90 -25.14 -17.85 30.30
CA ASP A 90 -25.42 -19.10 31.02
C ASP A 90 -24.18 -20.00 31.07
N ARG A 91 -23.16 -19.53 31.81
CA ARG A 91 -21.90 -20.25 32.02
C ARG A 91 -22.10 -21.52 32.84
N ASP A 92 -22.40 -22.66 32.20
CA ASP A 92 -22.34 -23.96 32.88
C ASP A 92 -20.88 -24.31 33.22
N LEU A 93 -20.62 -24.41 34.52
CA LEU A 93 -19.33 -24.76 35.08
C LEU A 93 -18.84 -26.15 34.64
N THR A 94 -19.76 -27.03 34.26
CA THR A 94 -19.47 -28.35 33.69
C THR A 94 -18.92 -28.23 32.28
N THR A 95 -19.60 -27.47 31.42
CA THR A 95 -19.15 -27.16 30.06
C THR A 95 -17.81 -26.44 30.06
N ALA A 96 -17.64 -25.43 30.91
CA ALA A 96 -16.38 -24.72 31.04
C ALA A 96 -15.21 -25.63 31.43
N LYS A 97 -15.44 -26.61 32.33
CA LYS A 97 -14.41 -27.60 32.72
C LYS A 97 -14.13 -28.63 31.62
N ALA A 98 -15.14 -29.01 30.84
CA ALA A 98 -14.98 -29.90 29.71
C ALA A 98 -14.13 -29.22 28.61
N MET A 99 -14.51 -28.00 28.21
CA MET A 99 -13.76 -27.19 27.24
C MET A 99 -12.32 -26.95 27.70
N LEU A 100 -12.10 -26.58 28.97
CA LEU A 100 -10.74 -26.42 29.51
C LEU A 100 -9.94 -27.73 29.37
N ARG A 101 -10.52 -28.89 29.69
CA ARG A 101 -9.81 -30.17 29.56
C ARG A 101 -9.46 -30.51 28.11
N GLU A 102 -10.35 -30.19 27.19
CA GLU A 102 -10.15 -30.44 25.76
C GLU A 102 -9.10 -29.50 25.16
N LEU A 103 -9.17 -28.21 25.49
CA LEU A 103 -8.30 -27.16 24.96
C LEU A 103 -6.86 -27.25 25.45
N ILE A 104 -6.68 -27.46 26.76
CA ILE A 104 -5.36 -27.34 27.39
C ILE A 104 -4.81 -28.67 27.92
N LEU A 105 -5.38 -29.80 27.48
CA LEU A 105 -4.92 -31.17 27.76
C LEU A 105 -4.63 -31.46 29.26
N GLY A 106 -5.32 -30.76 30.16
CA GLY A 106 -5.17 -30.94 31.61
C GLY A 106 -4.08 -30.10 32.28
N GLU A 107 -3.41 -29.21 31.55
CA GLU A 107 -2.51 -28.23 32.15
C GLU A 107 -3.27 -27.20 32.99
N PRO A 108 -2.66 -26.63 34.06
CA PRO A 108 -3.26 -25.54 34.79
C PRO A 108 -3.29 -24.24 33.97
N LEU A 109 -4.45 -23.57 33.87
CA LEU A 109 -4.58 -22.26 33.20
C LEU A 109 -3.58 -21.18 33.67
N ARG A 110 -3.09 -21.30 34.91
CA ARG A 110 -2.10 -20.38 35.50
C ARG A 110 -0.66 -20.58 34.99
N THR A 111 -0.36 -21.71 34.36
CA THR A 111 0.98 -22.03 33.85
C THR A 111 1.07 -21.92 32.34
N ILE A 112 -0.07 -21.85 31.66
CA ILE A 112 -0.15 -21.71 30.21
C ILE A 112 0.21 -20.30 29.78
N SER A 113 1.05 -20.21 28.75
CA SER A 113 1.37 -18.94 28.13
C SER A 113 0.16 -18.40 27.35
N GLN A 114 0.17 -17.10 27.09
CA GLN A 114 -0.86 -16.50 26.24
C GLN A 114 -0.82 -17.06 24.82
N GLU A 115 0.37 -17.33 24.29
CA GLU A 115 0.57 -17.88 22.95
C GLU A 115 -0.04 -19.28 22.82
N ASP A 116 0.27 -20.17 23.77
CA ASP A 116 -0.30 -21.52 23.79
C ASP A 116 -1.83 -21.52 23.92
N MET A 117 -2.39 -20.54 24.65
CA MET A 117 -3.85 -20.38 24.74
C MET A 117 -4.45 -19.92 23.42
N LEU A 118 -3.81 -18.98 22.71
CA LEU A 118 -4.25 -18.53 21.39
C LEU A 118 -4.18 -19.67 20.37
N ASP A 119 -3.12 -20.50 20.43
CA ASP A 119 -3.01 -21.73 19.62
C ASP A 119 -4.16 -22.71 19.86
N ALA A 120 -4.47 -22.96 21.13
CA ALA A 120 -5.57 -23.84 21.52
C ALA A 120 -6.92 -23.30 21.02
N VAL A 121 -7.15 -21.98 21.15
CA VAL A 121 -8.37 -21.31 20.69
C VAL A 121 -8.49 -21.37 19.16
N GLU A 122 -7.43 -21.08 18.42
CA GLU A 122 -7.44 -21.15 16.95
C GLU A 122 -7.72 -22.58 16.47
N THR A 123 -7.06 -23.57 17.09
CA THR A 123 -7.29 -24.99 16.81
C THR A 123 -8.74 -25.39 17.09
N HIS A 124 -9.35 -24.84 18.14
CA HIS A 124 -10.72 -25.14 18.53
C HIS A 124 -11.78 -24.62 17.56
N PHE A 125 -11.57 -23.45 16.97
CA PHE A 125 -12.48 -22.94 15.96
C PHE A 125 -12.42 -23.76 14.67
N TYR A 126 -11.33 -24.49 14.41
CA TYR A 126 -11.04 -25.28 13.19
C TYR A 126 -11.06 -24.50 11.87
N ASP A 127 -11.63 -23.30 11.87
CA ASP A 127 -11.83 -22.38 10.78
C ASP A 127 -11.18 -21.04 11.14
N HIS A 128 -10.26 -20.61 10.28
CA HIS A 128 -9.48 -19.39 10.52
C HIS A 128 -10.37 -18.17 10.56
N ASP A 129 -11.40 -18.08 9.70
CA ASP A 129 -12.30 -16.92 9.67
C ASP A 129 -13.05 -16.77 10.99
N THR A 130 -13.66 -17.85 11.50
CA THR A 130 -14.39 -17.83 12.78
C THR A 130 -13.49 -17.48 13.97
N TYR A 131 -12.26 -18.01 14.01
CA TYR A 131 -11.27 -17.62 15.03
C TYR A 131 -11.03 -16.12 14.99
N CYS A 132 -10.75 -15.61 13.81
CA CYS A 132 -10.50 -14.22 13.54
C CYS A 132 -11.70 -13.30 13.91
N GLU A 133 -12.95 -13.72 13.66
CA GLU A 133 -14.17 -13.00 14.13
C GLU A 133 -14.20 -12.91 15.65
N PHE A 134 -13.96 -14.04 16.32
CA PHE A 134 -13.85 -14.08 17.77
C PHE A 134 -12.81 -13.07 18.29
N MET A 135 -11.66 -12.96 17.61
CA MET A 135 -10.64 -11.98 18.01
C MET A 135 -11.13 -10.54 17.90
N GLU A 136 -11.78 -10.17 16.80
CA GLU A 136 -12.31 -8.81 16.57
C GLU A 136 -13.44 -8.43 17.52
N ASP A 137 -14.28 -9.39 17.91
CA ASP A 137 -15.39 -9.15 18.82
C ASP A 137 -14.93 -8.94 20.27
N ASN A 138 -13.76 -9.48 20.64
CA ASN A 138 -13.30 -9.53 22.04
C ASN A 138 -12.08 -8.67 22.34
N TYR A 139 -11.25 -8.36 21.34
CA TYR A 139 -10.00 -7.63 21.55
C TYR A 139 -9.94 -6.38 20.70
N LEU A 140 -9.27 -5.36 21.25
CA LEU A 140 -9.04 -4.11 20.53
C LEU A 140 -7.94 -4.32 19.49
N PRO A 141 -8.19 -4.00 18.21
CA PRO A 141 -7.16 -4.03 17.19
C PRO A 141 -6.10 -2.96 17.48
N LEU A 142 -4.84 -3.32 17.28
CA LEU A 142 -3.69 -2.42 17.38
C LEU A 142 -3.33 -1.76 16.04
N TRP A 143 -3.95 -2.20 14.95
CA TRP A 143 -3.76 -1.60 13.63
C TRP A 143 -4.45 -0.24 13.51
N HIS A 144 -3.99 0.56 12.56
CA HIS A 144 -4.67 1.78 12.15
C HIS A 144 -5.51 1.50 10.90
N THR A 145 -6.72 2.04 10.86
CA THR A 145 -7.58 1.97 9.67
C THR A 145 -7.56 3.31 8.95
N HIS A 146 -7.08 3.31 7.71
CA HIS A 146 -7.17 4.43 6.79
C HIS A 146 -8.33 4.22 5.81
N HIS A 147 -9.16 5.23 5.64
CA HIS A 147 -10.26 5.20 4.67
C HIS A 147 -9.87 6.03 3.46
N SER A 148 -9.75 5.36 2.32
CA SER A 148 -9.31 5.95 1.07
C SER A 148 -10.50 6.09 0.11
N THR A 149 -10.68 7.28 -0.45
CA THR A 149 -11.78 7.59 -1.37
C THR A 149 -11.24 8.09 -2.69
N GLY A 150 -11.72 7.51 -3.79
CA GLY A 150 -11.31 7.89 -5.14
C GLY A 150 -12.17 8.99 -5.76
N TYR A 151 -12.18 9.02 -7.08
CA TYR A 151 -12.77 10.11 -7.86
C TYR A 151 -14.30 9.96 -8.09
N SER A 152 -14.83 8.74 -7.97
CA SER A 152 -16.26 8.43 -8.17
C SER A 152 -16.98 8.13 -6.85
N GLN A 153 -18.31 8.31 -6.82
CA GLN A 153 -19.14 8.10 -5.61
C GLN A 153 -19.10 6.67 -5.02
N GLY A 154 -18.60 5.68 -5.76
CA GLY A 154 -18.42 4.30 -5.30
C GLY A 154 -16.96 3.93 -4.97
N ASP A 155 -16.01 4.83 -5.21
CA ASP A 155 -14.60 4.55 -5.05
C ASP A 155 -14.23 4.68 -3.57
N HIS A 156 -14.21 3.53 -2.88
CA HIS A 156 -13.87 3.47 -1.47
C HIS A 156 -13.08 2.20 -1.17
N ALA A 157 -11.97 2.38 -0.46
CA ALA A 157 -11.17 1.30 0.10
C ALA A 157 -10.94 1.54 1.60
N GLU A 158 -11.00 0.47 2.37
CA GLU A 158 -10.54 0.47 3.75
C GLU A 158 -9.17 -0.18 3.80
N VAL A 159 -8.19 0.50 4.39
CA VAL A 159 -6.80 0.07 4.40
C VAL A 159 -6.35 -0.13 5.84
N ILE A 160 -6.00 -1.37 6.16
CA ILE A 160 -5.45 -1.77 7.45
C ILE A 160 -3.95 -1.55 7.41
N ILE A 161 -3.42 -0.76 8.35
CA ILE A 161 -2.00 -0.54 8.56
C ILE A 161 -1.59 -1.31 9.83
N PRO A 162 -0.88 -2.45 9.69
CA PRO A 162 -0.48 -3.27 10.82
C PRO A 162 0.39 -2.53 11.84
N PRO A 163 0.37 -2.91 13.12
CA PRO A 163 1.16 -2.24 14.16
C PRO A 163 2.66 -2.31 13.90
N GLU A 164 3.17 -3.42 13.36
CA GLU A 164 4.59 -3.55 13.00
C GLU A 164 4.97 -2.52 11.92
N VAL A 165 4.14 -2.37 10.89
CA VAL A 165 4.32 -1.37 9.84
C VAL A 165 4.20 0.06 10.40
N LEU A 166 3.29 0.31 11.35
CA LEU A 166 3.18 1.61 12.03
C LEU A 166 4.46 1.96 12.79
N VAL A 167 5.08 0.99 13.47
CA VAL A 167 6.36 1.19 14.18
C VAL A 167 7.47 1.56 13.19
N GLU A 168 7.57 0.87 12.06
CA GLU A 168 8.58 1.16 11.03
C GLU A 168 8.40 2.57 10.43
N ILE A 169 7.16 2.92 10.06
CA ILE A 169 6.83 4.24 9.51
C ILE A 169 7.19 5.37 10.50
N GLN A 170 6.88 5.18 11.78
CA GLN A 170 7.12 6.18 12.82
C GLN A 170 8.58 6.22 13.29
N GLY A 171 9.29 5.09 13.18
CA GLY A 171 10.65 4.91 13.69
C GLY A 171 11.74 5.33 12.71
N GLU A 172 11.69 4.85 11.47
CA GLU A 172 12.77 5.08 10.48
C GLU A 172 12.54 6.33 9.60
N ASN A 173 11.29 6.62 9.25
CA ASN A 173 10.99 7.67 8.25
C ASN A 173 10.38 8.94 8.83
N GLY A 174 9.98 8.96 10.11
CA GLY A 174 9.32 10.11 10.74
C GLY A 174 8.04 10.55 10.03
N LEU A 175 7.52 9.74 9.12
CA LEU A 175 6.30 10.01 8.37
C LEU A 175 5.14 9.89 9.35
N GLY A 176 4.38 10.97 9.52
CA GLY A 176 3.15 10.93 10.29
C GLY A 176 2.11 10.05 9.60
N ILE A 177 1.21 9.44 10.37
CA ILE A 177 0.07 8.64 9.88
C ILE A 177 -0.65 9.32 8.70
N LYS A 178 -0.76 10.66 8.75
CA LYS A 178 -1.36 11.44 7.66
C LYS A 178 -0.61 11.31 6.34
N ALA A 179 0.72 11.46 6.35
CA ALA A 179 1.53 11.37 5.14
C ALA A 179 1.52 9.94 4.56
N THR A 180 1.43 8.92 5.43
CA THR A 180 1.17 7.55 4.99
C THR A 180 -0.19 7.40 4.32
N GLY A 181 -1.25 8.00 4.90
CA GLY A 181 -2.58 8.03 4.28
C GLY A 181 -2.55 8.68 2.90
N ASP A 182 -1.90 9.84 2.76
CA ASP A 182 -1.75 10.54 1.48
C ASP A 182 -0.99 9.68 0.44
N HIS A 183 0.03 8.94 0.87
CA HIS A 183 0.75 8.00 0.00
C HIS A 183 -0.12 6.79 -0.41
N ILE A 184 -0.87 6.22 0.52
CA ILE A 184 -1.81 5.13 0.25
C ILE A 184 -2.87 5.57 -0.78
N ASP A 185 -3.40 6.79 -0.65
CA ASP A 185 -4.37 7.33 -1.60
C ASP A 185 -3.80 7.41 -3.02
N LYS A 186 -2.54 7.87 -3.15
CA LYS A 186 -1.83 7.90 -4.43
C LYS A 186 -1.63 6.51 -5.01
N LEU A 187 -1.24 5.52 -4.20
CA LEU A 187 -1.05 4.13 -4.64
C LEU A 187 -2.34 3.48 -5.16
N ILE A 188 -3.50 3.85 -4.61
CA ILE A 188 -4.79 3.23 -4.97
C ILE A 188 -5.42 3.92 -6.17
N TRP A 189 -5.39 5.25 -6.22
CA TRP A 189 -6.21 6.02 -7.15
C TRP A 189 -5.44 6.69 -8.28
N ASN A 190 -4.12 6.81 -8.16
CA ASN A 190 -3.30 7.55 -9.13
C ASN A 190 -2.32 6.61 -9.82
N ALA A 191 -1.94 6.97 -11.05
CA ALA A 191 -0.73 6.41 -11.64
C ALA A 191 0.42 7.40 -11.48
N PRO A 192 1.66 6.92 -11.33
CA PRO A 192 2.83 7.77 -11.35
C PRO A 192 3.17 8.21 -12.78
N LEU A 193 3.78 9.37 -12.89
CA LEU A 193 4.26 9.93 -14.13
C LEU A 193 5.43 9.08 -14.62
N TYR A 194 5.37 8.73 -15.89
CA TYR A 194 6.52 8.26 -16.65
C TYR A 194 6.92 9.39 -17.59
N CYS A 195 8.18 9.81 -17.55
CA CYS A 195 8.70 10.85 -18.41
C CYS A 195 10.14 10.51 -18.78
N ARG A 196 10.35 10.15 -20.05
CA ARG A 196 11.68 9.92 -20.62
C ARG A 196 11.89 10.75 -21.86
N VAL A 197 13.08 11.31 -21.98
CA VAL A 197 13.51 12.09 -23.14
C VAL A 197 14.75 11.42 -23.72
N THR A 198 14.68 11.04 -24.99
CA THR A 198 15.80 10.46 -25.72
C THR A 198 16.36 11.50 -26.68
N VAL A 199 17.67 11.76 -26.59
CA VAL A 199 18.36 12.74 -27.43
C VAL A 199 19.56 12.06 -28.11
N ASP A 200 19.53 11.91 -29.43
CA ASP A 200 20.55 11.19 -30.20
C ASP A 200 20.90 9.80 -29.61
N GLU A 201 19.88 9.00 -29.29
CA GLU A 201 19.96 7.66 -28.66
C GLU A 201 20.27 7.66 -27.15
N ASP A 202 20.49 8.82 -26.55
CA ASP A 202 20.76 8.95 -25.12
C ASP A 202 19.47 9.19 -24.33
N GLU A 203 19.07 8.22 -23.52
CA GLU A 203 17.87 8.28 -22.68
C GLU A 203 18.13 9.03 -21.37
N LEU A 204 17.25 9.98 -21.05
CA LEU A 204 17.20 10.75 -19.80
C LEU A 204 15.88 10.40 -19.09
N ASP A 205 15.98 9.74 -17.93
CA ASP A 205 14.82 9.38 -17.10
C ASP A 205 14.47 10.55 -16.18
N VAL A 206 13.54 11.40 -16.62
CA VAL A 206 13.14 12.61 -15.88
C VAL A 206 12.31 12.22 -14.66
N ALA A 207 11.46 11.20 -14.79
CA ALA A 207 10.56 10.77 -13.73
C ALA A 207 11.30 10.16 -12.52
N SER A 208 12.52 9.63 -12.69
CA SER A 208 13.29 9.11 -11.54
C SER A 208 13.89 10.19 -10.64
N GLU A 209 13.97 11.44 -11.12
CA GLU A 209 14.62 12.55 -10.42
C GLU A 209 13.63 13.55 -9.81
N ILE A 210 12.33 13.42 -10.09
CA ILE A 210 11.29 14.26 -9.47
C ILE A 210 10.90 13.72 -8.10
N GLU A 211 10.65 14.62 -7.15
CA GLU A 211 10.32 14.26 -5.76
C GLU A 211 8.96 13.55 -5.64
N ASP A 212 7.96 14.03 -6.38
CA ASP A 212 6.60 13.50 -6.35
C ASP A 212 6.11 13.17 -7.76
N VAL A 213 6.32 11.93 -8.17
CA VAL A 213 5.88 11.42 -9.48
C VAL A 213 4.37 11.45 -9.68
N TYR A 214 3.56 11.77 -8.67
CA TYR A 214 2.10 11.87 -8.80
C TYR A 214 1.61 13.30 -9.05
N ASP A 215 2.50 14.29 -8.94
CA ASP A 215 2.19 15.69 -9.22
C ASP A 215 2.82 16.10 -10.54
N TYR A 216 2.01 16.61 -11.46
CA TYR A 216 2.45 17.00 -12.79
C TYR A 216 2.71 18.50 -12.86
N ASP A 217 3.98 18.89 -12.94
CA ASP A 217 4.41 20.27 -13.18
C ASP A 217 5.37 20.34 -14.38
N PRO A 218 4.93 20.90 -15.53
CA PRO A 218 5.78 21.07 -16.71
C PRO A 218 7.07 21.83 -16.44
N ASP A 219 7.05 22.85 -15.57
CA ASP A 219 8.24 23.66 -15.31
C ASP A 219 9.26 22.85 -14.51
N THR A 220 8.81 22.10 -13.49
CA THR A 220 9.66 21.13 -12.77
C THR A 220 10.26 20.10 -13.72
N LEU A 221 9.49 19.53 -14.67
CA LEU A 221 10.02 18.55 -15.63
C LEU A 221 11.11 19.13 -16.53
N ILE A 222 10.94 20.37 -16.99
CA ILE A 222 11.93 21.07 -17.82
C ILE A 222 13.20 21.38 -17.02
N ASP A 223 13.05 21.82 -15.77
CA ASP A 223 14.18 22.11 -14.89
C ASP A 223 14.96 20.82 -14.59
N THR A 224 14.28 19.73 -14.23
CA THR A 224 14.90 18.41 -14.02
C THR A 224 15.62 17.90 -15.27
N LEU A 225 15.02 18.04 -16.46
CA LEU A 225 15.67 17.67 -17.71
C LEU A 225 16.93 18.51 -17.97
N SER A 226 16.86 19.83 -17.72
CA SER A 226 18.00 20.73 -17.85
C SER A 226 19.15 20.31 -16.94
N ASP A 227 18.86 19.95 -15.69
CA ASP A 227 19.85 19.50 -14.71
C ASP A 227 20.49 18.16 -15.10
N LEU A 228 19.68 17.21 -15.59
CA LEU A 228 20.16 15.93 -16.12
C LEU A 228 21.12 16.12 -17.30
N MET A 229 20.81 17.05 -18.20
CA MET A 229 21.68 17.37 -19.34
C MET A 229 22.99 18.03 -18.88
N ASP A 230 22.95 18.90 -17.87
CA ASP A 230 24.17 19.51 -17.30
C ASP A 230 25.05 18.47 -16.58
N GLY A 231 24.42 17.53 -15.86
CA GLY A 231 25.12 16.43 -15.18
C GLY A 231 25.84 15.47 -16.11
N ALA A 232 25.43 15.39 -17.39
CA ALA A 232 26.03 14.54 -18.40
C ALA A 232 27.31 15.12 -19.05
N GLY A 233 27.76 16.31 -18.62
CA GLY A 233 28.99 16.96 -19.09
C GLY A 233 28.93 17.42 -20.54
N ASP A 234 30.04 17.30 -21.28
CA ASP A 234 30.19 17.84 -22.66
C ASP A 234 29.33 17.13 -23.73
N LYS A 235 28.45 16.22 -23.31
CA LYS A 235 27.58 15.42 -24.18
C LYS A 235 26.46 16.26 -24.83
N TYR A 236 26.01 17.29 -24.12
CA TYR A 236 24.98 18.21 -24.59
C TYR A 236 25.56 19.60 -24.73
N THR A 237 25.83 20.03 -25.97
CA THR A 237 26.23 21.41 -26.24
C THR A 237 25.11 22.38 -25.88
N ASP A 238 25.42 23.65 -25.62
CA ASP A 238 24.42 24.69 -25.33
C ASP A 238 23.31 24.75 -26.40
N GLU A 239 23.69 24.61 -27.67
CA GLU A 239 22.74 24.58 -28.80
C GLU A 239 21.83 23.34 -28.76
N LYS A 240 22.40 22.17 -28.47
CA LYS A 240 21.63 20.92 -28.36
C LYS A 240 20.68 20.96 -27.16
N LYS A 241 21.13 21.52 -26.04
CA LYS A 241 20.32 21.73 -24.84
C LYS A 241 19.18 22.70 -25.09
N ASP A 242 19.46 23.90 -25.61
CA ASP A 242 18.44 24.91 -25.89
C ASP A 242 17.38 24.40 -26.88
N TYR A 243 17.80 23.68 -27.92
CA TYR A 243 16.88 23.02 -28.85
C TYR A 243 15.97 22.02 -28.15
N THR A 244 16.57 21.09 -27.40
CA THR A 244 15.86 20.00 -26.72
C THR A 244 14.85 20.54 -25.73
N LEU A 245 15.24 21.49 -24.86
CA LEU A 245 14.34 22.05 -23.85
C LEU A 245 13.18 22.82 -24.48
N LYS A 246 13.42 23.58 -25.55
CA LYS A 246 12.35 24.29 -26.28
C LYS A 246 11.36 23.33 -26.92
N TRP A 247 11.86 22.27 -27.55
CA TRP A 247 11.04 21.24 -28.18
C TRP A 247 10.23 20.47 -27.13
N VAL A 248 10.87 19.98 -26.07
CA VAL A 248 10.16 19.26 -24.99
C VAL A 248 9.08 20.14 -24.39
N ARG A 249 9.37 21.42 -24.13
CA ARG A 249 8.37 22.36 -23.59
C ARG A 249 7.18 22.60 -24.51
N SER A 250 7.36 22.54 -25.83
CA SER A 250 6.22 22.67 -26.77
C SER A 250 5.40 21.39 -26.90
N GLU A 251 5.99 20.24 -26.58
CA GLU A 251 5.33 18.92 -26.71
C GLU A 251 4.78 18.39 -25.39
N LEU A 252 5.16 18.97 -24.25
CA LEU A 252 4.58 18.63 -22.96
C LEU A 252 3.07 18.96 -22.93
N PRO A 253 2.23 18.10 -22.35
CA PRO A 253 0.81 18.41 -22.16
C PRO A 253 0.57 19.68 -21.33
N ASP A 254 -0.33 20.56 -21.80
CA ASP A 254 -0.70 21.79 -21.06
C ASP A 254 -1.40 21.53 -19.72
N ALA A 255 -1.93 20.31 -19.52
CA ALA A 255 -2.65 19.89 -18.33
C ALA A 255 -2.48 18.38 -18.13
N TYR A 256 -3.01 17.85 -17.01
CA TYR A 256 -3.07 16.41 -16.69
C TYR A 256 -3.25 15.60 -17.97
N PRO A 257 -2.29 14.71 -18.34
CA PRO A 257 -2.48 13.82 -19.47
C PRO A 257 -3.58 12.82 -19.11
N GLU A 258 -4.86 13.20 -19.25
CA GLU A 258 -6.00 12.43 -18.76
C GLU A 258 -5.96 10.98 -19.26
N TYR A 259 -6.35 10.06 -18.38
CA TYR A 259 -6.76 8.72 -18.73
C TYR A 259 -7.88 8.81 -19.79
N VAL A 260 -7.56 8.55 -21.06
CA VAL A 260 -8.56 8.39 -22.12
C VAL A 260 -8.98 6.95 -22.26
#